data_AF-A0A6P7G883-F1
#
_entry.id   AF-A0A6P7G883-F1
#
_cell.length_a   1.000
_cell.length_b   1.000
_cell.length_c   1.000
_cell.angle_alpha   90.00
_cell.angle_beta   90.00
_cell.angle_gamma   90.00
#
_symmetry.space_group_name_H-M   'P 1'
#
loop_
_entity.id
_entity.type
_entity.pdbx_description
1 polymer ?
#
loop_
_entity_poly.entity_id
_entity_poly.type
_entity_poly.pdbx_seq_one_letter_code
_entity_poly.pdbx_strand_id
1 'polypeptide(L)'
;MDVRTYRGANIDSDHFLVGTRIRARISNAKKERSTKTTRLNIELLKNPQTVERFQNYIETNCIINENLTISEQWEMCKNNIKDAANNILGPEKSPSRNDWFDAECEDITRRKNDAYKQMQQRKTREKQQKYKDLRREEKCIHRRKRKIYEKRILEELEALK
;
A
#
# COMPACT_ATOMS: atom_id res chain seq x y z
N MET A 1 -1.22 -22.89 24.27
CA MET A 1 -1.26 -22.34 22.89
C MET A 1 -2.72 -22.23 22.49
N ASP A 2 -3.16 -21.08 21.98
CA ASP A 2 -4.52 -20.91 21.42
C ASP A 2 -4.43 -21.20 19.91
N VAL A 3 -5.09 -22.28 19.47
CA VAL A 3 -5.13 -22.74 18.08
C VAL A 3 -6.57 -22.69 17.60
N ARG A 4 -6.82 -22.01 16.48
CA ARG A 4 -8.16 -21.83 15.91
C ARG A 4 -8.19 -22.25 14.44
N THR A 5 -9.25 -22.95 14.06
CA THR A 5 -9.52 -23.29 12.66
C THR A 5 -10.51 -22.28 12.07
N TYR A 6 -10.12 -21.60 10.99
CA TYR A 6 -10.92 -20.60 10.30
C TYR A 6 -11.67 -21.23 9.12
N ARG A 7 -12.73 -21.99 9.42
CA ARG A 7 -13.50 -22.73 8.40
C ARG A 7 -14.18 -21.85 7.35
N GLY A 8 -14.47 -20.59 7.70
CA GLY A 8 -15.05 -19.60 6.79
C GLY A 8 -14.04 -18.87 5.90
N ALA A 9 -12.74 -18.99 6.18
CA ALA A 9 -11.71 -18.40 5.34
C ALA A 9 -11.50 -19.26 4.08
N ASN A 10 -11.86 -18.73 2.93
CA ASN A 10 -11.59 -19.37 1.65
C ASN A 10 -10.16 -19.04 1.20
N ILE A 11 -9.26 -20.01 1.35
CA ILE A 11 -7.86 -19.91 0.91
C ILE A 11 -7.61 -20.63 -0.44
N ASP A 12 -8.68 -21.00 -1.16
CA ASP A 12 -8.63 -21.77 -2.41
C ASP A 12 -7.87 -23.11 -2.30
N SER A 13 -7.74 -23.67 -1.08
CA SER A 13 -7.16 -24.99 -0.76
C SER A 13 -8.25 -25.97 -0.29
N ASP A 14 -7.94 -27.26 -0.37
CA ASP A 14 -8.69 -28.36 0.23
C ASP A 14 -8.52 -28.45 1.76
N HIS A 15 -7.57 -27.71 2.34
CA HIS A 15 -7.32 -27.63 3.77
C HIS A 15 -7.98 -26.39 4.39
N PHE A 16 -8.32 -26.49 5.68
CA PHE A 16 -8.75 -25.33 6.45
C PHE A 16 -7.56 -24.49 6.90
N LEU A 17 -7.72 -23.17 6.90
CA LEU A 17 -6.76 -22.27 7.51
C LEU A 17 -6.74 -22.49 9.03
N VAL A 18 -5.59 -22.90 9.57
CA VAL A 18 -5.37 -23.02 11.02
C VAL A 18 -4.41 -21.94 11.46
N GLY A 19 -4.82 -21.13 12.43
CA GLY A 19 -3.99 -20.08 13.02
C GLY A 19 -3.68 -20.39 14.48
N THR A 20 -2.43 -20.20 14.88
CA THR A 20 -1.99 -20.29 16.29
C THR A 20 -1.38 -18.97 16.73
N ARG A 21 -1.62 -18.60 18.00
CA ARG A 21 -0.98 -17.42 18.59
C ARG A 21 0.21 -17.85 19.45
N ILE A 22 1.41 -17.51 18.99
CA ILE A 22 2.66 -17.79 19.70
C ILE A 22 3.25 -16.47 20.21
N ARG A 23 3.56 -16.40 21.51
CA ARG A 23 4.32 -15.29 22.09
C ARG A 23 5.80 -15.64 22.07
N ALA A 24 6.51 -15.18 21.04
CA ALA A 24 7.95 -15.35 20.97
C ALA A 24 8.64 -14.34 21.89
N ARG A 25 9.49 -14.80 22.82
CA ARG A 25 10.38 -13.95 23.63
C ARG A 25 11.69 -13.73 22.87
N ILE A 26 11.60 -13.06 21.73
CA ILE A 26 12.79 -12.74 20.92
C ILE A 26 13.42 -11.48 21.48
N SER A 27 14.74 -11.49 21.67
CA SER A 27 15.48 -10.31 22.08
C SER A 27 15.33 -9.19 21.04
N ASN A 28 14.80 -8.05 21.47
CA ASN A 28 14.73 -6.84 20.65
C ASN A 28 15.94 -5.92 20.87
N ALA A 29 16.98 -6.39 21.58
CA ALA A 29 18.13 -5.56 21.97
C ALA A 29 18.86 -4.92 20.77
N LYS A 30 18.83 -5.57 19.60
CA LYS A 30 19.42 -5.06 18.35
C LYS A 30 18.39 -4.43 17.40
N LYS A 31 17.12 -4.35 17.79
CA LYS A 31 16.06 -3.82 16.93
C LYS A 31 16.04 -2.30 17.11
N GLU A 32 17.05 -1.63 16.57
CA GLU A 32 16.97 -0.19 16.33
C GLU A 32 15.75 0.03 15.45
N ARG A 33 14.70 0.64 16.01
CA ARG A 33 13.58 1.11 15.20
C ARG A 33 14.16 2.22 14.34
N SER A 34 14.55 1.89 13.11
CA SER A 34 14.82 2.94 12.15
C SER A 34 13.56 3.80 12.07
N THR A 35 13.73 5.10 12.29
CA THR A 35 12.68 6.06 11.98
C THR A 35 12.42 5.90 10.49
N LYS A 36 11.23 5.40 10.13
CA LYS A 36 10.86 5.28 8.73
C LYS A 36 10.86 6.68 8.15
N THR A 37 11.80 6.98 7.28
CA THR A 37 11.80 8.22 6.52
C THR A 37 10.63 8.15 5.54
N THR A 38 9.66 9.05 5.70
CA THR A 38 8.59 9.25 4.73
C THR A 38 9.18 9.90 3.50
N ARG A 39 8.95 9.32 2.32
CA ARG A 39 9.29 9.99 1.06
C ARG A 39 8.42 11.24 0.90
N LEU A 40 8.98 12.29 0.32
CA LEU A 40 8.26 13.53 0.01
C LEU A 40 7.66 13.44 -1.38
N ASN A 41 6.52 14.09 -1.58
CA ASN A 41 5.86 14.13 -2.89
C ASN A 41 6.55 15.12 -3.85
N ILE A 42 7.66 14.68 -4.44
CA ILE A 42 8.47 15.48 -5.38
C ILE A 42 7.69 15.84 -6.65
N GLU A 43 6.67 15.05 -7.03
CA GLU A 43 5.86 15.31 -8.22
C GLU A 43 5.17 16.67 -8.19
N LEU A 44 4.86 17.19 -6.99
CA LEU A 44 4.26 18.51 -6.83
C LEU A 44 5.16 19.65 -7.31
N LEU A 45 6.49 19.45 -7.35
CA LEU A 45 7.45 20.42 -7.90
C LEU A 45 7.40 20.50 -9.43
N LYS A 46 6.68 19.62 -10.12
CA LYS A 46 6.39 19.81 -11.55
C LYS A 46 5.40 20.95 -11.78
N ASN A 47 4.61 21.34 -10.77
CA ASN A 47 3.69 22.46 -10.86
C ASN A 47 4.41 23.77 -10.49
N PRO A 48 4.44 24.77 -11.39
CA PRO A 48 5.14 26.04 -11.14
C PRO A 48 4.64 26.78 -9.90
N GLN A 49 3.34 26.68 -9.57
CA GLN A 49 2.77 27.33 -8.38
C GLN A 49 3.31 26.74 -7.06
N THR A 50 3.55 25.43 -7.03
CA THR A 50 4.14 24.77 -5.85
C THR A 50 5.60 25.17 -5.69
N VAL A 51 6.34 25.27 -6.80
CA VAL A 51 7.74 25.70 -6.81
C VAL A 51 7.85 27.12 -6.25
N GLU A 52 7.00 28.03 -6.72
CA GLU A 52 6.98 29.42 -6.25
C GLU A 52 6.67 29.50 -4.75
N ARG A 53 5.66 28.76 -4.26
CA ARG A 53 5.35 28.69 -2.82
C ARG A 53 6.52 28.16 -2.00
N PHE A 54 7.22 27.17 -2.52
CA PHE A 54 8.37 26.56 -1.85
C PHE A 54 9.55 27.53 -1.78
N GLN A 55 9.84 28.23 -2.87
CA GLN A 55 10.88 29.27 -2.92
C GLN A 55 10.55 30.42 -1.97
N ASN A 56 9.33 30.95 -2.03
CA ASN A 56 8.89 32.03 -1.14
C ASN A 56 9.00 31.64 0.35
N TYR A 57 8.67 30.40 0.70
CA TYR A 57 8.82 29.91 2.07
C TYR A 57 10.28 29.89 2.52
N ILE A 58 11.19 29.43 1.66
CA ILE A 58 12.62 29.40 1.99
C ILE A 58 13.17 30.83 2.09
N GLU A 59 12.87 31.70 1.14
CA GLU A 59 13.35 33.09 1.13
C GLU A 59 12.88 33.87 2.36
N THR A 60 11.64 33.62 2.80
CA THR A 60 11.08 34.30 3.99
C THR A 60 11.69 33.79 5.29
N ASN A 61 11.99 32.48 5.40
CA ASN A 61 12.35 31.86 6.67
C ASN A 61 13.86 31.62 6.84
N CYS A 62 14.63 31.46 5.76
CA CYS A 62 16.09 31.28 5.79
C CYS A 62 16.84 32.61 5.71
N ILE A 63 16.59 33.51 6.66
CA ILE A 63 17.30 34.77 6.79
C ILE A 63 18.57 34.56 7.61
N ILE A 64 19.71 35.07 7.13
CA ILE A 64 20.97 35.02 7.88
C ILE A 64 20.85 35.93 9.11
N ASN A 65 20.99 35.36 10.30
CA ASN A 65 21.01 36.12 11.55
C ASN A 65 22.45 36.18 12.08
N GLU A 66 23.06 37.36 12.01
CA GLU A 66 24.45 37.60 12.41
C GLU A 66 24.71 37.35 13.90
N ASN A 67 23.66 37.28 14.72
CA ASN A 67 23.77 36.98 16.16
C ASN A 67 23.85 35.48 16.46
N LEU A 68 23.62 34.62 15.46
CA LEU A 68 23.71 33.17 15.61
C LEU A 68 25.08 32.66 15.21
N THR A 69 25.55 31.63 15.90
CA THR A 69 26.74 30.90 15.46
C THR A 69 26.48 30.20 14.13
N ILE A 70 27.55 29.89 13.39
CA ILE A 70 27.48 29.18 12.11
C ILE A 70 26.70 27.86 12.25
N SER A 71 26.88 27.15 13.37
CA SER A 71 26.16 25.89 13.63
C SER A 71 24.66 26.10 13.80
N GLU A 72 24.26 27.17 14.49
CA GLU A 72 22.85 27.50 14.71
C GLU A 72 22.20 27.98 13.41
N GLN A 73 22.90 28.78 12.60
CA GLN A 73 22.46 29.19 11.28
C GLN A 73 22.22 27.98 10.37
N TRP A 74 23.14 27.01 10.38
CA TRP A 74 22.98 25.78 9.60
C TRP A 74 21.77 24.97 10.05
N GLU A 75 21.59 24.78 11.36
CA GLU A 75 20.48 23.99 11.88
C GLU A 75 19.13 24.67 11.61
N MET A 76 19.08 26.00 11.67
CA MET A 76 17.91 26.79 11.27
C MET A 76 17.57 26.59 9.79
N CYS A 77 18.54 26.76 8.88
CA CYS A 77 18.32 26.55 7.44
C CYS A 77 17.83 25.13 7.14
N LYS A 78 18.47 24.14 7.76
CA LYS A 78 18.09 22.73 7.62
C LYS A 78 16.67 22.44 8.10
N ASN A 79 16.27 22.99 9.23
CA ASN A 79 14.92 22.81 9.76
C ASN A 79 13.88 23.53 8.92
N ASN A 80 14.16 24.75 8.48
CA ASN A 80 13.27 25.50 7.60
C ASN A 80 13.04 24.78 6.26
N ILE A 81 14.08 24.20 5.66
CA ILE A 81 13.96 23.41 4.42
C ILE A 81 13.12 22.15 4.67
N LYS A 82 13.33 21.46 5.80
CA LYS A 82 12.51 20.30 6.17
C LYS A 82 11.05 20.67 6.40
N ASP A 83 10.79 21.81 7.04
CA ASP A 83 9.44 22.29 7.31
C ASP A 83 8.75 22.73 6.03
N ALA A 84 9.44 23.45 5.15
CA ALA A 84 8.95 23.76 3.81
C ALA A 84 8.55 22.49 3.06
N ALA A 85 9.42 21.49 3.08
CA ALA A 85 9.19 20.21 2.41
C ALA A 85 7.99 19.47 3.01
N ASN A 86 7.88 19.41 4.33
CA ASN A 86 6.77 18.74 5.01
C ASN A 86 5.43 19.46 4.81
N ASN A 87 5.43 20.80 4.84
CA ASN A 87 4.21 21.61 4.73
C ASN A 87 3.69 21.73 3.30
N ILE A 88 4.59 21.85 2.32
CA ILE A 88 4.23 22.14 0.92
C ILE A 88 4.16 20.86 0.09
N LEU A 89 5.18 19.99 0.20
CA LEU A 89 5.21 18.73 -0.56
C LEU A 89 4.44 17.64 0.18
N GLY A 90 4.64 17.57 1.50
CA GLY A 90 4.06 16.51 2.33
C GLY A 90 4.55 15.11 1.94
N PRO A 91 4.03 14.08 2.62
CA PRO A 91 4.42 12.70 2.33
C PRO A 91 3.87 12.24 0.98
N GLU A 92 4.72 11.52 0.24
CA GLU A 92 4.33 10.77 -0.95
C GLU A 92 3.25 9.75 -0.57
N LYS A 93 2.13 9.77 -1.29
CA LYS A 93 1.11 8.75 -1.12
C LYS A 93 1.72 7.41 -1.50
N SER A 94 1.62 6.43 -0.62
CA SER A 94 2.03 5.07 -0.97
C SER A 94 1.22 4.64 -2.19
N PRO A 95 1.86 4.14 -3.26
CA PRO A 95 1.14 3.64 -4.41
C PRO A 95 0.17 2.56 -3.94
N SER A 96 -1.02 2.56 -4.52
CA SER A 96 -1.99 1.53 -4.22
C SER A 96 -1.38 0.18 -4.59
N ARG A 97 -1.37 -0.74 -3.63
CA ARG A 97 -0.68 -2.02 -3.77
C ARG A 97 -1.31 -2.93 -4.83
N ASN A 98 -2.54 -2.63 -5.26
CA ASN A 98 -3.36 -3.47 -6.14
C ASN A 98 -4.13 -2.67 -7.19
N ASP A 99 -3.46 -1.84 -8.00
CA ASP A 99 -4.11 -1.02 -9.04
C ASP A 99 -4.90 -1.81 -10.10
N TRP A 100 -4.71 -3.12 -10.21
CA TRP A 100 -5.46 -3.99 -11.12
C TRP A 100 -6.71 -4.63 -10.49
N PHE A 101 -6.82 -4.61 -9.15
CA PHE A 101 -7.94 -5.22 -8.43
C PHE A 101 -9.02 -4.17 -8.19
N ASP A 102 -10.05 -4.18 -9.03
CA ASP A 102 -11.13 -3.21 -9.01
C ASP A 102 -12.42 -3.79 -8.40
N ALA A 103 -13.50 -2.99 -8.42
CA ALA A 103 -14.80 -3.34 -7.86
C ALA A 103 -15.40 -4.62 -8.47
N GLU A 104 -15.09 -4.95 -9.73
CA GLU A 104 -15.56 -6.20 -10.35
C GLU A 104 -14.81 -7.41 -9.76
N CYS A 105 -13.50 -7.29 -9.57
CA CYS A 105 -12.69 -8.32 -8.89
C CYS A 105 -13.19 -8.53 -7.44
N GLU A 106 -13.53 -7.46 -6.74
CA GLU A 106 -14.09 -7.53 -5.38
C GLU A 106 -15.45 -8.25 -5.36
N ASP A 107 -16.36 -7.86 -6.26
CA ASP A 107 -17.69 -8.44 -6.33
C ASP A 107 -17.66 -9.93 -6.69
N ILE A 108 -16.87 -10.33 -7.69
CA ILE A 108 -16.78 -11.76 -8.05
C ILE A 108 -16.12 -12.57 -6.93
N THR A 109 -15.12 -12.01 -6.25
CA THR A 109 -14.48 -12.64 -5.07
C THR A 109 -15.48 -12.81 -3.94
N ARG A 110 -16.32 -11.80 -3.68
CA ARG A 110 -17.40 -11.85 -2.69
C ARG A 110 -18.41 -12.94 -3.02
N ARG A 111 -18.92 -12.99 -4.26
CA ARG A 111 -19.86 -14.04 -4.73
C ARG A 111 -19.25 -15.44 -4.57
N LYS A 112 -17.99 -15.63 -4.96
CA LYS A 112 -17.25 -16.89 -4.77
C LYS A 112 -17.20 -17.28 -3.29
N ASN A 113 -16.85 -16.33 -2.41
CA ASN A 113 -16.73 -16.59 -0.98
C ASN A 113 -18.06 -16.88 -0.31
N ASP A 114 -19.15 -16.26 -0.75
CA ASP A 114 -20.49 -16.55 -0.24
C ASP A 114 -20.98 -17.93 -0.71
N ALA A 115 -20.70 -18.31 -1.97
CA ALA A 115 -20.94 -19.67 -2.44
C ALA A 115 -20.11 -20.71 -1.65
N TYR A 116 -18.85 -20.38 -1.32
CA TYR A 116 -18.02 -21.22 -0.46
C TYR A 116 -18.64 -21.43 0.93
N LYS A 117 -19.12 -20.35 1.58
CA LYS A 117 -19.83 -20.45 2.87
C LYS A 117 -21.07 -21.32 2.76
N GLN A 118 -21.90 -21.14 1.72
CA GLN A 118 -23.11 -21.93 1.50
C GLN A 118 -22.80 -23.42 1.27
N MET A 119 -21.73 -23.72 0.54
CA MET A 119 -21.25 -25.08 0.29
C MET A 119 -20.70 -25.73 1.57
N GLN A 120 -19.97 -24.97 2.40
CA GLN A 120 -19.45 -25.45 3.68
C GLN A 120 -20.57 -25.79 4.67
N GLN A 121 -21.66 -25.01 4.70
CA GLN A 121 -22.82 -25.30 5.53
C GLN A 121 -23.54 -26.59 5.14
N ARG A 122 -23.74 -26.83 3.83
CA ARG A 122 -24.36 -28.05 3.30
C ARG A 122 -23.77 -28.42 1.95
N LYS A 123 -23.05 -29.54 1.89
CA LYS A 123 -22.36 -30.01 0.69
C LYS A 123 -23.32 -30.76 -0.25
N THR A 124 -24.12 -30.02 -1.02
CA THR A 124 -24.91 -30.59 -2.13
C THR A 124 -24.15 -30.50 -3.45
N ARG A 125 -24.47 -31.38 -4.41
CA ARG A 125 -23.88 -31.35 -5.76
C ARG A 125 -24.04 -29.98 -6.43
N GLU A 126 -25.23 -29.39 -6.31
CA GLU A 126 -25.54 -28.06 -6.83
C GLU A 126 -24.66 -26.97 -6.23
N LYS A 127 -24.54 -26.91 -4.90
CA LYS A 127 -23.71 -25.90 -4.22
C LYS A 127 -22.23 -26.05 -4.54
N GLN A 128 -21.75 -27.29 -4.66
CA GLN A 128 -20.38 -27.56 -5.11
C GLN A 128 -20.15 -27.08 -6.53
N GLN A 129 -21.10 -27.34 -7.43
CA GLN A 129 -21.01 -26.91 -8.82
C GLN A 129 -21.01 -25.37 -8.92
N LYS A 130 -21.95 -24.71 -8.22
CA LYS A 130 -22.01 -23.24 -8.13
C LYS A 130 -20.69 -22.62 -7.65
N TYR A 131 -20.08 -23.18 -6.59
CA TYR A 131 -18.77 -22.72 -6.12
C TYR A 131 -17.67 -22.93 -7.17
N LYS A 132 -17.64 -24.10 -7.82
CA LYS A 132 -16.64 -24.39 -8.88
C LYS A 132 -16.75 -23.41 -10.05
N ASP A 133 -17.98 -23.08 -10.47
CA ASP A 133 -18.21 -22.18 -11.59
C ASP A 133 -17.82 -20.73 -11.24
N LEU A 134 -18.24 -20.22 -10.08
CA LEU A 134 -17.82 -18.91 -9.59
C LEU A 134 -16.30 -18.83 -9.36
N ARG A 135 -15.65 -19.91 -8.92
CA ARG A 135 -14.20 -19.97 -8.78
C ARG A 135 -13.51 -19.90 -10.15
N ARG A 136 -14.04 -20.55 -11.18
CA ARG A 136 -13.48 -20.48 -12.54
C ARG A 136 -13.63 -19.07 -13.11
N GLU A 137 -14.80 -18.47 -12.93
CA GLU A 137 -15.13 -17.11 -13.37
C GLU A 137 -14.19 -16.09 -12.71
N GLU A 138 -14.07 -16.12 -11.38
CA GLU A 138 -13.15 -15.27 -10.62
C GLU A 138 -11.70 -15.39 -11.14
N LYS A 139 -11.20 -16.61 -11.30
CA LYS A 139 -9.84 -16.83 -11.84
C LYS A 139 -9.67 -16.36 -13.28
N CYS A 140 -10.72 -16.39 -14.10
CA CYS A 140 -10.67 -15.88 -15.47
C CYS A 140 -10.56 -14.36 -15.47
N ILE A 141 -11.44 -13.68 -14.72
CA ILE A 141 -11.46 -12.22 -14.60
C ILE A 141 -10.15 -11.71 -14.02
N HIS A 142 -9.69 -12.28 -12.90
CA HIS A 142 -8.44 -11.86 -12.27
C HIS A 142 -7.23 -12.02 -13.20
N ARG A 143 -7.14 -13.14 -13.92
CA ARG A 143 -6.06 -13.35 -14.90
C ARG A 143 -6.10 -12.34 -16.03
N ARG A 144 -7.30 -12.04 -16.56
CA ARG A 144 -7.48 -11.06 -17.63
C ARG A 144 -7.06 -9.66 -17.17
N LYS A 145 -7.58 -9.19 -16.04
CA LYS A 145 -7.28 -7.84 -15.53
C LYS A 145 -5.82 -7.66 -15.17
N ARG A 146 -5.24 -8.67 -14.50
CA ARG A 146 -3.81 -8.68 -14.19
C ARG A 146 -2.96 -8.57 -15.45
N LYS A 147 -3.28 -9.32 -16.51
CA LYS A 147 -2.54 -9.26 -17.79
C LYS A 147 -2.64 -7.88 -18.46
N ILE A 148 -3.82 -7.25 -18.44
CA ILE A 148 -4.01 -5.89 -19.00
C ILE A 148 -3.17 -4.88 -18.23
N TYR A 149 -3.19 -4.95 -16.90
CA TYR A 149 -2.40 -4.08 -16.04
C TYR A 149 -0.89 -4.26 -16.26
N GLU A 150 -0.42 -5.51 -16.30
CA GLU A 150 0.99 -5.81 -16.58
C GLU A 150 1.43 -5.29 -17.95
N LYS A 151 0.57 -5.37 -18.97
CA LYS A 151 0.83 -4.78 -20.30
C LYS A 151 0.91 -3.25 -20.25
N ARG A 152 -0.01 -2.60 -19.54
CA ARG A 152 -0.01 -1.13 -19.39
C ARG A 152 1.28 -0.63 -18.72
N ILE A 153 1.71 -1.30 -17.64
CA ILE A 153 2.99 -0.96 -16.99
C ILE A 153 4.16 -1.10 -17.95
N LEU A 154 4.17 -2.17 -18.76
CA LEU A 154 5.24 -2.39 -19.73
C LEU A 154 5.30 -1.26 -20.77
N GLU A 155 4.15 -0.83 -21.29
CA GLU A 155 4.05 0.28 -22.25
C GLU A 155 4.49 1.62 -21.62
N GLU A 156 4.09 1.90 -20.39
CA GLU A 156 4.53 3.09 -19.63
C GLU A 156 6.06 3.11 -19.42
N LEU A 157 6.66 1.95 -19.14
CA LEU A 157 8.12 1.82 -18.99
C LEU A 157 8.86 1.98 -20.32
N GLU A 158 8.29 1.50 -21.42
CA GLU A 158 8.87 1.67 -22.76
C GLU A 158 8.83 3.13 -23.22
N ALA A 159 7.78 3.88 -22.90
CA ALA A 159 7.64 5.30 -23.25
C ALA A 159 8.59 6.24 -22.47
N LEU A 160 9.21 5.75 -21.38
CA LEU A 160 10.19 6.49 -20.59
C LEU A 160 11.65 6.31 -21.07
N LYS A 161 11.87 5.47 -22.09
CA LYS A 161 13.17 5.32 -22.77
C LYS A 161 13.32 6.29 -23.93
#